data_AF-A0A0C3B1J5-F1
#
_entry.id   AF-A0A0C3B1J5-F1
#
_cell.length_a   1.000
_cell.length_b   1.000
_cell.length_c   1.000
_cell.angle_alpha   90.00
_cell.angle_beta   90.00
_cell.angle_gamma   90.00
#
_symmetry.space_group_name_H-M   'P 1'
#
loop_
_entity.id
_entity.type
_entity.pdbx_description
1 polymer ?
#
loop_
_entity_poly.entity_id
_entity_poly.type
_entity_poly.pdbx_seq_one_letter_code
_entity_poly.pdbx_strand_id
1 'polypeptide(L)' 'IVDEAHVIDAWEKEFRRDYGELKTLRIICRTEIPWAGFSATLPTHIFENVYASLAMGEACPFWGIDLGADRPNLAFWVR' A
#
# COMPACT_ATOMS: atom_id res chain seq x y z
N ILE A 1 -3.81 7.47 7.17
CA ILE A 1 -3.67 5.99 7.11
C ILE A 1 -4.42 5.52 5.87
N VAL A 2 -3.84 4.60 5.11
CA VAL A 2 -4.45 3.97 3.94
C VAL A 2 -4.53 2.48 4.21
N ASP A 3 -5.75 1.97 4.35
CA ASP A 3 -5.99 0.53 4.53
C ASP A 3 -6.26 -0.12 3.17
N GLU A 4 -6.06 -1.45 3.09
CA GLU A 4 -6.17 -2.24 1.86
C GLU A 4 -5.41 -1.61 0.68
N ALA A 5 -4.18 -1.16 0.93
CA ALA A 5 -3.42 -0.35 -0.03
C ALA A 5 -3.19 -1.05 -1.38
N HIS A 6 -3.21 -2.39 -1.44
CA HIS A 6 -3.12 -3.15 -2.69
C HIS A 6 -4.22 -2.81 -3.70
N VAL A 7 -5.36 -2.30 -3.23
CA VAL A 7 -6.50 -1.91 -4.05
C VAL A 7 -6.15 -0.76 -5.01
N ILE A 8 -5.14 0.05 -4.68
CA ILE A 8 -4.63 1.13 -5.55
C ILE A 8 -4.28 0.60 -6.95
N ASP A 9 -3.60 -0.54 -7.03
CA ASP A 9 -3.19 -1.14 -8.33
C ASP A 9 -4.37 -1.68 -9.14
N ALA A 10 -5.39 -2.23 -8.47
CA ALA A 10 -6.61 -2.69 -9.13
C ALA A 10 -7.45 -1.52 -9.63
N TRP A 11 -7.55 -0.44 -8.84
CA TRP A 11 -8.41 0.71 -9.14
C TRP A 11 -7.81 1.66 -10.16
N GLU A 12 -6.47 1.75 -10.24
CA GLU A 12 -5.79 2.46 -11.33
C GLU A 12 -6.15 1.86 -12.70
N LYS A 13 -6.34 0.54 -12.77
CA LYS A 13 -6.61 -0.19 -14.03
C LYS A 13 -8.08 -0.16 -14.45
N GLU A 14 -9.03 -0.18 -13.53
CA GLU A 14 -10.46 -0.36 -13.86
C GLU A 14 -11.42 0.75 -13.43
N PHE A 15 -11.20 1.45 -12.31
CA PHE A 15 -12.34 2.07 -11.60
C PHE A 15 -12.30 3.60 -11.43
N ARG A 16 -11.14 4.28 -11.45
CA ARG A 16 -11.09 5.76 -11.44
C ARG A 16 -9.68 6.29 -11.67
N ARG A 17 -9.49 7.07 -12.75
CA ARG A 17 -8.27 7.82 -13.05
C ARG A 17 -7.87 8.79 -11.91
N ASP A 18 -8.84 9.16 -11.08
CA ASP A 18 -8.69 10.02 -9.90
C ASP A 18 -7.98 9.33 -8.73
N TYR A 19 -7.73 8.02 -8.74
CA TYR A 19 -6.93 7.39 -7.68
C TYR A 19 -5.43 7.77 -7.75
N GLY A 20 -4.97 8.33 -8.87
CA GLY A 20 -3.72 9.10 -8.94
C GLY A 20 -3.71 10.36 -8.05
N GLU A 21 -4.86 10.75 -7.49
CA GLU A 21 -4.99 11.86 -6.54
C GLU A 21 -4.56 11.53 -5.12
N LEU A 22 -4.18 10.30 -4.77
CA LEU A 22 -3.61 10.06 -3.43
C LEU A 22 -2.34 10.87 -3.20
N LYS A 23 -1.55 11.08 -4.26
CA LYS A 23 -0.42 12.02 -4.25
C LYS A 23 -0.89 13.46 -4.09
N THR A 24 -1.97 13.86 -4.76
CA THR A 24 -2.60 15.19 -4.61
C THR A 24 -3.12 15.42 -3.20
N LEU A 25 -3.80 14.45 -2.61
CA LEU A 25 -4.27 14.46 -1.22
C LEU A 25 -3.09 14.60 -0.27
N ARG A 26 -1.99 13.89 -0.52
CA ARG A 26 -0.78 14.06 0.29
C ARG A 26 -0.16 15.45 0.16
N ILE A 27 -0.14 16.04 -1.03
CA ILE A 27 0.31 17.43 -1.23
C ILE A 27 -0.59 18.39 -0.43
N ILE A 28 -1.91 18.24 -0.50
CA ILE A 28 -2.88 19.07 0.26
C ILE A 28 -2.71 18.89 1.77
N CYS A 29 -2.48 17.66 2.22
CA CYS A 29 -2.26 17.33 3.62
C CYS A 29 -0.86 17.66 4.13
N ARG A 30 0.00 18.27 3.31
CA ARG A 30 1.43 18.50 3.54
C ARG A 30 2.26 17.23 3.47
N THR A 31 3.36 17.31 2.72
CA THR A 31 4.21 16.17 2.38
C THR A 31 5.04 15.65 3.55
N GLU A 32 5.28 16.48 4.57
CA GLU A 32 6.04 16.15 5.77
C GLU A 32 5.23 15.33 6.80
N ILE A 33 3.91 15.21 6.62
CA ILE A 33 3.09 14.35 7.46
C ILE A 33 3.34 12.90 7.05
N PRO A 34 3.74 12.01 7.99
CA PRO A 34 3.95 10.60 7.68
C PRO A 34 2.63 9.91 7.36
N TRP A 35 2.64 9.09 6.31
CA TRP A 35 1.53 8.23 5.93
C TRP A 35 1.90 6.77 6.19
N ALA A 36 0.90 5.97 6.55
CA ALA A 36 1.04 4.53 6.75
C ALA A 36 0.05 3.82 5.83
N GLY A 37 0.54 2.81 5.10
CA GLY A 37 -0.23 1.93 4.23
C GLY A 37 -0.22 0.51 4.78
N PHE A 38 -1.38 -0.15 4.79
CA PHE A 38 -1.53 -1.53 5.26
C PHE A 38 -2.16 -2.39 4.18
N SER A 39 -1.72 -3.64 4.05
CA SER A 39 -2.30 -4.60 3.10
C SER A 39 -1.99 -6.03 3.54
N ALA A 40 -2.95 -6.94 3.33
CA ALA A 40 -2.75 -8.38 3.55
C ALA A 40 -1.92 -9.04 2.44
N THR A 41 -2.11 -8.60 1.19
CA THR A 41 -1.41 -9.11 0.01
C THR A 41 -0.72 -7.98 -0.72
N LEU A 42 0.59 -8.05 -0.90
CA LEU A 42 1.33 -6.97 -1.55
C LEU A 42 2.51 -7.49 -2.40
N PRO A 43 2.23 -8.13 -3.55
CA PRO A 43 3.27 -8.49 -4.51
C PRO A 43 4.13 -7.29 -4.91
N THR A 44 5.40 -7.50 -5.26
CA THR A 44 6.36 -6.42 -5.54
C THR A 44 5.85 -5.38 -6.53
N HIS A 45 5.24 -5.80 -7.64
CA HIS A 45 4.71 -4.86 -8.64
C HIS A 45 3.56 -3.98 -8.10
N ILE A 46 2.72 -4.53 -7.21
CA ILE A 46 1.65 -3.77 -6.54
C ILE A 46 2.27 -2.84 -5.48
N PHE A 47 3.26 -3.32 -4.72
CA PHE A 47 4.00 -2.50 -3.76
C PHE A 47 4.63 -1.29 -4.42
N GLU A 48 5.32 -1.46 -5.55
CA GLU A 48 5.95 -0.37 -6.30
C GLU A 48 4.93 0.69 -6.71
N ASN A 49 3.75 0.26 -7.14
CA ASN A 49 2.65 1.16 -7.50
C ASN A 49 2.10 1.91 -6.27
N VAL A 50 1.85 1.21 -5.17
CA VAL A 50 1.42 1.82 -3.90
C VAL A 50 2.45 2.82 -3.38
N TYR A 51 3.73 2.46 -3.44
CA TYR A 51 4.86 3.28 -2.99
C TYR A 51 4.89 4.61 -3.77
N ALA A 52 4.78 4.54 -5.10
CA ALA A 52 4.73 5.71 -5.97
C ALA A 52 3.45 6.55 -5.75
N SER A 53 2.29 5.89 -5.69
CA SER A 53 0.98 6.55 -5.54
C SER A 53 0.84 7.31 -4.21
N LEU A 54 1.44 6.79 -3.14
CA LEU A 54 1.47 7.44 -1.84
C LEU A 54 2.70 8.36 -1.65
N ALA A 55 3.55 8.52 -2.66
CA ALA A 55 4.79 9.30 -2.64
C ALA A 55 5.76 8.88 -1.51
N MET A 56 5.74 7.61 -1.11
CA MET A 56 6.53 7.10 0.01
C MET A 56 8.02 7.37 -0.21
N GLY A 57 8.75 7.75 0.85
CA GLY A 57 10.17 8.07 0.75
C GLY A 57 10.53 9.43 0.11
N GLU A 58 9.58 10.16 -0.50
CA GLU A 58 9.89 11.44 -1.16
C GLU A 58 10.24 12.56 -0.16
N ALA A 59 9.39 12.78 0.85
CA ALA A 59 9.54 13.86 1.83
C ALA A 59 9.89 13.37 3.26
N CYS A 60 9.77 12.07 3.52
CA CYS A 60 10.07 11.46 4.82
C CYS A 60 10.78 10.12 4.59
N PRO A 61 11.69 9.69 5.50
CA PRO A 61 12.27 8.36 5.44
C PRO A 61 11.19 7.26 5.40
N PHE A 62 11.40 6.26 4.56
CA PHE A 62 10.49 5.12 4.44
C PHE A 62 10.93 3.96 5.33
N TRP A 63 9.96 3.32 5.98
CA TRP A 63 10.13 2.10 6.77
C TRP A 63 9.03 1.11 6.36
N GLY A 64 9.42 -0.12 6.04
CA GLY A 64 8.51 -1.18 5.63
C GLY A 64 8.78 -2.47 6.41
N ILE A 65 7.72 -3.21 6.73
CA ILE A 65 7.79 -4.49 7.43
C ILE A 65 6.89 -5.47 6.68
N ASP A 66 7.44 -6.63 6.33
CA ASP A 66 6.69 -7.80 5.88
C ASP A 66 6.73 -8.85 6.99
N LEU A 67 5.56 -9.22 7.52
CA LEU A 67 5.43 -10.21 8.59
C LEU A 67 5.23 -11.63 8.04
N GLY A 68 5.10 -11.80 6.73
CA GLY A 68 4.72 -13.04 6.09
C GLY A 68 3.30 -13.48 6.43
N ALA A 69 2.95 -14.69 6.00
CA ALA A 69 1.64 -15.29 6.22
C ALA A 69 1.70 -16.59 7.03
N ASP A 70 2.88 -16.93 7.60
CA ASP A 70 3.03 -18.16 8.38
C ASP A 70 2.20 -18.11 9.66
N ARG A 71 1.59 -19.25 9.97
CA ARG A 71 0.74 -19.44 11.15
C ARG A 71 1.13 -20.76 11.80
N PRO A 72 2.17 -20.77 12.66
CA PRO A 72 2.71 -21.99 13.24
C PRO A 72 1.72 -22.73 14.15
N ASN A 73 0.61 -22.07 14.49
CA ASN A 73 -0.47 -22.62 15.29
C ASN A 73 -1.62 -23.24 14.45
N LEU A 74 -1.49 -23.33 13.12
CA LEU A 74 -2.51 -23.91 12.24
C LEU A 74 -2.04 -25.25 11.65
N ALA A 75 -2.90 -26.27 11.72
CA ALA A 75 -2.70 -27.56 11.06
C ALA A 75 -3.46 -27.60 9.72
N PHE A 76 -2.79 -28.00 8.64
CA PHE A 76 -3.34 -28.09 7.28
C PHE A 76 -3.53 -29.55 6.87
N TRP A 77 -4.68 -29.91 6.31
CA TRP A 77 -5.00 -31.27 5.84
C TRP A 77 -6.01 -31.21 4.69
N VAL A 78 -5.90 -32.14 3.74
CA VAL A 78 -6.80 -32.29 2.58
C VAL A 78 -7.30 -33.73 2.57
N ARG A 79 -8.60 -33.95 2.33
CA ARG A 79 -9.23 -35.28 2.24
C ARG A 79 -9.51 -35.66 0.78
#